data_AF-W9WX20-F1
#
_entry.id   AF-W9WX20-F1
#
_cell.length_a   1.000
_cell.length_b   1.000
_cell.length_c   1.000
_cell.angle_alpha   90.00
_cell.angle_beta   90.00
_cell.angle_gamma   90.00
#
_symmetry.space_group_name_H-M   'P 1'
#
loop_
_entity.id
_entity.type
_entity.pdbx_description
1 polymer ?
#
loop_
_entity_poly.entity_id
_entity_poly.type
_entity_poly.pdbx_seq_one_letter_code
_entity_poly.pdbx_strand_id
1 'polypeptide(L)'
;MEILKPDQFMFTKHEIAEGLNVAISLEQAGPLLQSWLWFGTITKSFGLRLNTASIHRYLWYWLAAESRAHEEERIRHYQIVNDCLETVHRVLPMQTDIGDRHRGGRAVEDVSMIDSFLVDDDDDDDNTLLAISALAEMLDLTQEEINAGIGGTRSHNWIETLNVRAWLLQAGWCINEVATVINRLEGSYVNLLVYLARMDRSPLSRHHDRCRIAECVYSKIDYTTYRPAHVLDGCLCSLVTFAYPDAKFVDTLLHRGTLPIVTYSTSGRSPNRLLVRRPESSDDSNCISYVAISHVWSDRLGNLRENALSSCQLQRIQAQVNSLSPSRNGDVPFWIDTLCVPRELTTRGLAIRSMRKVYSEAEKVLVLDSTL
;
A
#
# COMPACT_ATOMS: atom_id res chain seq x y z
N MET A 1 -27.56 -19.85 -27.08
CA MET A 1 -27.14 -19.43 -25.73
C MET A 1 -27.59 -20.52 -24.79
N GLU A 2 -26.74 -21.52 -24.59
CA GLU A 2 -27.04 -22.63 -23.70
C GLU A 2 -27.06 -22.09 -22.27
N ILE A 3 -28.19 -22.22 -21.59
CA ILE A 3 -28.30 -21.86 -20.18
C ILE A 3 -27.58 -22.98 -19.43
N LEU A 4 -26.34 -22.71 -19.01
CA LEU A 4 -25.57 -23.59 -18.13
C LEU A 4 -26.44 -23.90 -16.91
N LYS A 5 -26.85 -25.17 -16.76
CA LYS A 5 -27.64 -25.63 -15.62
C LYS A 5 -26.69 -25.92 -14.45
N PRO A 6 -26.92 -25.35 -13.26
CA PRO A 6 -26.10 -25.60 -12.08
C PRO A 6 -25.95 -27.10 -11.72
N ASP A 7 -26.93 -27.90 -12.13
CA ASP A 7 -27.10 -29.31 -11.74
C ASP A 7 -25.96 -30.23 -12.20
N GLN A 8 -25.23 -29.90 -13.28
CA GLN A 8 -24.14 -30.73 -13.82
C GLN A 8 -22.81 -30.58 -13.06
N PHE A 9 -22.65 -29.53 -12.25
CA PHE A 9 -21.43 -29.25 -11.48
C PHE A 9 -21.75 -28.89 -10.02
N MET A 10 -22.89 -29.39 -9.53
CA MET A 10 -23.18 -29.44 -8.10
C MET A 10 -22.23 -30.45 -7.46
N PHE A 11 -20.99 -30.03 -7.20
CA PHE A 11 -20.05 -30.83 -6.44
C PHE A 11 -20.68 -31.10 -5.07
N THR A 12 -21.02 -32.35 -4.83
CA THR A 12 -21.48 -32.79 -3.52
C THR A 12 -20.29 -32.73 -2.56
N LYS A 13 -20.55 -32.46 -1.27
CA LYS A 13 -19.52 -32.53 -0.21
C LYS A 13 -18.73 -33.85 -0.26
N HIS A 14 -19.36 -34.92 -0.77
CA HIS A 14 -18.76 -36.25 -0.91
C HIS A 14 -17.77 -36.35 -2.08
N GLU A 15 -18.09 -35.79 -3.25
CA GLU A 15 -17.21 -35.76 -4.44
C GLU A 15 -15.95 -34.92 -4.22
N ILE A 16 -16.03 -33.87 -3.40
CA ILE A 16 -14.88 -33.05 -3.01
C ILE A 16 -14.02 -33.76 -1.95
N ALA A 17 -14.63 -34.56 -1.07
CA ALA A 17 -13.94 -35.25 0.03
C ALA A 17 -13.11 -36.45 -0.42
N GLU A 18 -13.47 -37.11 -1.52
CA GLU A 18 -12.74 -38.27 -2.06
C GLU A 18 -11.61 -37.87 -3.04
N GLY A 19 -11.40 -36.57 -3.25
CA GLY A 19 -10.53 -36.06 -4.29
C GLY A 19 -11.23 -36.14 -5.65
N LEU A 20 -11.28 -35.02 -6.37
CA LEU A 20 -11.82 -34.96 -7.73
C LEU A 20 -10.99 -35.88 -8.64
N ASN A 21 -11.47 -37.11 -8.86
CA ASN A 21 -10.89 -38.07 -9.81
C ASN A 21 -11.18 -37.71 -11.29
N VAL A 22 -11.68 -36.50 -11.54
CA VAL A 22 -11.99 -35.99 -12.88
C VAL A 22 -11.17 -34.71 -13.09
N ALA A 23 -10.18 -34.78 -13.99
CA ALA A 23 -9.46 -33.60 -14.46
C ALA A 23 -10.38 -32.78 -15.37
N ILE A 24 -11.05 -31.78 -14.81
CA ILE A 24 -11.84 -30.78 -15.55
C ILE A 24 -10.88 -29.63 -15.87
N SER A 25 -10.81 -29.20 -17.13
CA SER A 25 -9.93 -28.09 -17.53
C SER A 25 -10.43 -26.75 -16.99
N LEU A 26 -9.51 -25.80 -16.79
CA LEU A 26 -9.83 -24.48 -16.27
C LEU A 26 -10.69 -23.66 -17.23
N GLU A 27 -10.49 -23.80 -18.54
CA GLU A 27 -11.38 -23.25 -19.58
C GLU A 27 -12.86 -23.67 -19.39
N GLN A 28 -13.10 -24.88 -18.87
CA GLN A 28 -14.45 -25.39 -18.59
C GLN A 28 -14.95 -25.01 -17.18
N ALA A 29 -14.07 -25.07 -16.17
CA ALA A 29 -14.44 -24.87 -14.77
C ALA A 29 -14.46 -23.39 -14.36
N GLY A 30 -13.59 -22.56 -14.93
CA GLY A 30 -13.29 -21.19 -14.50
C GLY A 30 -14.48 -20.22 -14.65
N PRO A 31 -15.04 -20.03 -15.86
CA PRO A 31 -16.22 -19.18 -16.06
C PRO A 31 -17.41 -19.61 -15.20
N LEU A 32 -17.51 -20.92 -14.93
CA LEU A 32 -18.56 -21.49 -14.09
C LEU A 32 -18.31 -21.23 -12.60
N LEU A 33 -17.10 -21.41 -12.10
CA LEU A 33 -16.73 -21.11 -10.70
C LEU A 33 -16.92 -19.61 -10.39
N GLN A 34 -16.49 -18.74 -11.31
CA GLN A 34 -16.70 -17.29 -11.21
C GLN A 34 -18.19 -16.94 -11.20
N SER A 35 -18.96 -17.51 -12.13
CA SER A 35 -20.41 -17.34 -12.19
C SER A 35 -21.11 -17.94 -10.96
N TRP A 36 -20.60 -19.04 -10.40
CA TRP A 36 -21.20 -19.73 -9.27
C TRP A 36 -20.96 -19.00 -7.94
N LEU A 37 -19.75 -18.50 -7.69
CA LEU A 37 -19.47 -17.62 -6.55
C LEU A 37 -20.41 -16.41 -6.52
N TRP A 38 -20.75 -15.87 -7.70
CA TRP A 38 -21.63 -14.72 -7.79
C TRP A 38 -23.13 -15.10 -7.81
N PHE A 39 -23.56 -15.87 -8.80
CA PHE A 39 -24.97 -16.22 -9.01
C PHE A 39 -25.41 -17.45 -8.22
N GLY A 40 -24.55 -18.47 -8.12
CA GLY A 40 -24.86 -19.71 -7.39
C GLY A 40 -25.06 -19.45 -5.90
N THR A 41 -24.23 -18.60 -5.29
CA THR A 41 -24.35 -18.19 -3.89
C THR A 41 -25.69 -17.49 -3.63
N ILE A 42 -26.06 -16.51 -4.45
CA ILE A 42 -27.34 -15.78 -4.32
C ILE A 42 -28.53 -16.72 -4.58
N THR A 43 -28.46 -17.59 -5.58
CA THR A 43 -29.52 -18.57 -5.87
C THR A 43 -29.68 -19.59 -4.74
N LYS A 44 -28.60 -20.06 -4.12
CA LYS A 44 -28.68 -21.01 -3.00
C LYS A 44 -29.23 -20.38 -1.73
N SER A 45 -28.86 -19.13 -1.44
CA SER A 45 -29.35 -18.42 -0.26
C SER A 45 -30.83 -18.03 -0.40
N PHE A 46 -31.25 -17.54 -1.58
CA PHE A 46 -32.59 -16.94 -1.74
C PHE A 46 -33.55 -17.70 -2.67
N GLY A 47 -33.11 -18.79 -3.31
CA GLY A 47 -33.91 -19.54 -4.27
C GLY A 47 -34.22 -18.79 -5.58
N LEU A 48 -33.45 -17.74 -5.90
CA LEU A 48 -33.72 -16.85 -7.03
C LEU A 48 -33.14 -17.39 -8.34
N ARG A 49 -33.90 -17.27 -9.44
CA ARG A 49 -33.36 -17.42 -10.80
C ARG A 49 -32.80 -16.09 -11.28
N LEU A 50 -31.47 -16.04 -11.45
CA LEU A 50 -30.75 -14.80 -11.73
C LEU A 50 -30.43 -14.66 -13.22
N ASN A 51 -30.34 -13.41 -13.68
CA ASN A 51 -29.72 -13.05 -14.95
C ASN A 51 -28.72 -11.90 -14.72
N THR A 52 -27.70 -11.79 -15.57
CA THR A 52 -26.69 -10.73 -15.50
C THR A 52 -27.28 -9.33 -15.75
N ALA A 53 -28.33 -9.21 -16.57
CA ALA A 53 -28.94 -7.92 -16.93
C ALA A 53 -29.55 -7.16 -15.73
N SER A 54 -29.95 -7.87 -14.67
CA SER A 54 -30.59 -7.28 -13.48
C SER A 54 -29.78 -7.43 -12.20
N ILE A 55 -28.48 -7.69 -12.33
CA ILE A 55 -27.55 -7.98 -11.22
C ILE A 55 -27.60 -6.92 -10.10
N HIS A 56 -27.61 -5.64 -10.48
CA HIS A 56 -27.72 -4.52 -9.54
C HIS A 56 -29.00 -4.60 -8.69
N ARG A 57 -30.13 -5.02 -9.28
CA ARG A 57 -31.40 -5.18 -8.55
C ARG A 57 -31.36 -6.35 -7.60
N TYR A 58 -30.75 -7.47 -8.02
CA TYR A 58 -30.61 -8.65 -7.16
C TYR A 58 -29.74 -8.37 -5.94
N LEU A 59 -28.66 -7.59 -6.09
CA LEU A 59 -27.86 -7.13 -4.96
C LEU A 59 -28.66 -6.24 -3.99
N TRP A 60 -29.48 -5.33 -4.52
CA TRP A 60 -30.39 -4.53 -3.69
C TRP A 60 -31.44 -5.38 -2.97
N TYR A 61 -31.97 -6.42 -3.62
CA TYR A 61 -32.89 -7.36 -2.99
C TYR A 61 -32.21 -8.19 -1.92
N TRP A 62 -30.97 -8.64 -2.15
CA TRP A 62 -30.19 -9.35 -1.15
C TRP A 62 -29.96 -8.48 0.09
N LEU A 63 -29.47 -7.25 -0.10
CA LEU A 63 -29.25 -6.31 1.01
C LEU A 63 -30.55 -6.02 1.78
N ALA A 64 -31.66 -5.81 1.06
CA ALA A 64 -32.96 -5.57 1.66
C ALA A 64 -33.49 -6.80 2.43
N ALA A 65 -33.28 -8.02 1.92
CA ALA A 65 -33.67 -9.25 2.57
C ALA A 65 -32.85 -9.48 3.85
N GLU A 66 -31.53 -9.33 3.80
CA GLU A 66 -30.65 -9.45 4.98
C GLU A 66 -30.96 -8.42 6.07
N SER A 67 -31.30 -7.18 5.69
CA SER A 67 -31.68 -6.13 6.65
C SER A 67 -32.96 -6.44 7.44
N ARG A 68 -33.78 -7.39 6.95
CA ARG A 68 -35.07 -7.78 7.53
C ARG A 68 -35.11 -9.23 8.02
N ALA A 69 -34.07 -10.01 7.75
CA ALA A 69 -33.99 -11.43 8.09
C ALA A 69 -33.83 -11.63 9.60
N HIS A 70 -34.49 -12.66 10.14
CA HIS A 70 -34.30 -13.06 11.53
C HIS A 70 -32.92 -13.70 11.72
N GLU A 71 -32.42 -13.73 12.96
CA GLU A 71 -31.08 -14.24 13.29
C GLU A 71 -30.81 -15.65 12.77
N GLU A 72 -31.78 -16.56 12.90
CA GLU A 72 -31.67 -17.95 12.40
C GLU A 72 -31.50 -18.02 10.87
N GLU A 73 -32.19 -17.15 10.14
CA GLU A 73 -32.12 -17.09 8.67
C GLU A 73 -30.78 -16.53 8.21
N ARG A 74 -30.25 -15.52 8.91
CA ARG A 74 -28.90 -14.98 8.68
C ARG A 74 -27.81 -16.02 8.96
N ILE A 75 -27.93 -16.78 10.05
CA ILE A 75 -27.01 -17.89 10.36
C ILE A 75 -27.03 -18.95 9.25
N ARG A 76 -28.22 -19.27 8.72
CA ARG A 76 -28.36 -20.23 7.63
C ARG A 76 -27.70 -19.73 6.34
N HIS A 77 -27.94 -18.47 5.95
CA HIS A 77 -27.29 -17.88 4.77
C HIS A 77 -25.77 -17.83 4.95
N TYR A 78 -25.29 -17.44 6.12
CA TYR A 78 -23.87 -17.46 6.47
C TYR A 78 -23.24 -18.85 6.26
N GLN A 79 -23.89 -19.93 6.72
CA GLN A 79 -23.40 -21.30 6.51
C GLN A 79 -23.36 -21.68 5.02
N ILE A 80 -24.34 -21.26 4.23
CA ILE A 80 -24.39 -21.52 2.79
C ILE A 80 -23.24 -20.83 2.06
N VAL A 81 -22.98 -19.55 2.36
CA VAL A 81 -21.88 -18.80 1.73
C VAL A 81 -20.54 -19.40 2.13
N ASN A 82 -20.34 -19.73 3.42
CA ASN A 82 -19.13 -20.40 3.89
C ASN A 82 -18.88 -21.76 3.20
N ASP A 83 -19.92 -22.57 3.04
CA ASP A 83 -19.79 -23.85 2.32
C ASP A 83 -19.40 -23.64 0.85
N CYS A 84 -19.87 -22.55 0.22
CA CYS A 84 -19.49 -22.19 -1.14
C CYS A 84 -18.03 -21.73 -1.22
N LEU A 85 -17.62 -20.82 -0.33
CA LEU A 85 -16.24 -20.34 -0.23
C LEU A 85 -15.28 -21.49 0.06
N GLU A 86 -15.57 -22.34 1.04
CA GLU A 86 -14.77 -23.53 1.36
C GLU A 86 -14.61 -24.47 0.16
N THR A 87 -15.66 -24.62 -0.66
CA THR A 87 -15.61 -25.43 -1.89
C THR A 87 -14.62 -24.83 -2.88
N VAL A 88 -14.72 -23.52 -3.14
CA VAL A 88 -13.77 -22.83 -4.04
C VAL A 88 -12.36 -22.93 -3.49
N HIS A 89 -12.14 -22.62 -2.21
CA HIS A 89 -10.82 -22.69 -1.57
C HIS A 89 -10.15 -24.06 -1.70
N ARG A 90 -10.92 -25.16 -1.79
CA ARG A 90 -10.36 -26.51 -2.01
C ARG A 90 -10.05 -26.82 -3.48
N VAL A 91 -10.88 -26.33 -4.41
CA VAL A 91 -10.74 -26.60 -5.85
C VAL A 91 -9.65 -25.72 -6.45
N LEU A 92 -9.56 -24.48 -5.99
CA LEU A 92 -8.74 -23.44 -6.57
C LEU A 92 -7.24 -23.82 -6.60
N PRO A 93 -6.62 -24.37 -5.54
CA PRO A 93 -5.23 -24.86 -5.59
C PRO A 93 -5.02 -26.11 -6.47
N MET A 94 -6.08 -26.84 -6.81
CA MET A 94 -5.99 -27.99 -7.73
C MET A 94 -5.93 -27.53 -9.19
N GLN A 95 -6.45 -26.34 -9.48
CA GLN A 95 -6.52 -25.76 -10.82
C GLN A 95 -5.33 -24.83 -11.13
N THR A 96 -4.51 -24.49 -10.14
CA THR A 96 -3.31 -23.68 -10.36
C THR A 96 -2.16 -24.44 -11.03
N ASP A 97 -2.27 -25.76 -11.24
CA ASP A 97 -1.27 -26.67 -11.86
C ASP A 97 0.21 -26.34 -11.55
N ILE A 98 0.49 -25.91 -10.32
CA ILE A 98 1.87 -25.79 -9.78
C ILE A 98 2.35 -27.18 -9.30
N GLY A 99 1.43 -28.15 -9.21
CA GLY A 99 1.56 -29.44 -8.53
C GLY A 99 2.62 -30.40 -9.08
N ASP A 100 2.97 -30.32 -10.37
CA ASP A 100 3.97 -31.22 -10.97
C ASP A 100 5.21 -30.53 -11.56
N ARG A 101 5.20 -29.21 -11.75
CA ARG A 101 6.44 -28.46 -12.08
C ARG A 101 7.25 -28.00 -10.85
N HIS A 102 6.63 -27.95 -9.67
CA HIS A 102 7.25 -27.32 -8.48
C HIS A 102 7.12 -28.11 -7.17
N ARG A 103 7.02 -29.45 -7.22
CA ARG A 103 7.17 -30.33 -6.03
C ARG A 103 8.55 -30.26 -5.33
N GLY A 104 9.41 -29.34 -5.74
CA GLY A 104 10.48 -28.80 -4.92
C GLY A 104 10.29 -27.29 -4.78
N GLY A 105 9.40 -26.85 -3.88
CA GLY A 105 9.17 -25.44 -3.61
C GLY A 105 10.47 -24.74 -3.18
N ARG A 106 11.12 -24.06 -4.13
CA ARG A 106 12.08 -23.01 -3.80
C ARG A 106 11.26 -21.74 -3.60
N ALA A 107 11.40 -21.11 -2.44
CA ALA A 107 10.98 -19.74 -2.26
C ALA A 107 11.67 -18.88 -3.33
N VAL A 108 10.97 -17.89 -3.90
CA VAL A 108 11.55 -16.95 -4.88
C VAL A 108 12.52 -16.03 -4.14
N GLU A 109 13.77 -16.47 -3.92
CA GLU A 109 14.73 -15.74 -3.08
C GLU A 109 15.25 -14.45 -3.72
N ASP A 110 15.26 -14.35 -5.05
CA ASP A 110 15.64 -13.15 -5.81
C ASP A 110 14.88 -12.97 -7.14
N VAL A 111 15.10 -11.82 -7.79
CA VAL A 111 14.45 -11.39 -9.03
C VAL A 111 14.79 -12.28 -10.24
N SER A 112 15.97 -12.88 -10.31
CA SER A 112 16.37 -13.74 -11.43
C SER A 112 15.63 -15.08 -11.47
N MET A 113 15.06 -15.52 -10.33
CA MET A 113 14.19 -16.70 -10.30
C MET A 113 12.84 -16.43 -10.97
N ILE A 114 12.46 -15.16 -11.21
CA ILE A 114 11.17 -14.77 -11.79
C ILE A 114 11.01 -15.26 -13.22
N ASP A 115 12.07 -15.29 -14.05
CA ASP A 115 11.98 -15.78 -15.44
C ASP A 115 11.53 -17.24 -15.55
N SER A 116 11.61 -18.02 -14.46
CA SER A 116 11.07 -19.39 -14.39
C SER A 116 9.60 -19.47 -13.96
N PHE A 117 9.03 -18.37 -13.46
CA PHE A 117 7.63 -18.22 -13.02
C PHE A 117 6.81 -17.28 -13.91
N LEU A 118 7.44 -16.54 -14.81
CA LEU A 118 6.78 -15.82 -15.90
C LEU A 118 6.39 -16.84 -16.98
N VAL A 119 5.24 -17.48 -16.80
CA VAL A 119 4.56 -18.14 -17.90
C VAL A 119 3.89 -17.03 -18.73
N ASP A 120 4.04 -17.14 -20.05
CA ASP A 120 3.57 -16.18 -21.04
C ASP A 120 2.15 -15.67 -20.75
N ASP A 121 1.95 -14.34 -20.87
CA ASP A 121 0.67 -13.61 -20.74
C ASP A 121 -0.44 -14.07 -21.73
N ASP A 122 -0.22 -15.14 -22.49
CA ASP A 122 -1.12 -15.64 -23.53
C ASP A 122 -2.18 -16.65 -23.03
N ASP A 123 -2.10 -17.12 -21.78
CA ASP A 123 -3.11 -18.04 -21.21
C ASP A 123 -4.23 -17.27 -20.46
N ASP A 124 -5.41 -17.14 -21.10
CA ASP A 124 -6.68 -16.58 -20.55
C ASP A 124 -7.10 -17.18 -19.18
N ASP A 125 -6.53 -18.33 -18.85
CA ASP A 125 -6.75 -19.14 -17.66
C ASP A 125 -6.29 -18.45 -16.36
N ASP A 126 -5.17 -17.72 -16.36
CA ASP A 126 -4.61 -17.06 -15.15
C ASP A 126 -5.46 -15.86 -14.69
N ASN A 127 -6.04 -15.12 -15.63
CA ASN A 127 -6.95 -14.02 -15.33
C ASN A 127 -8.25 -14.52 -14.68
N THR A 128 -8.69 -15.73 -15.05
CA THR A 128 -9.90 -16.34 -14.53
C THR A 128 -9.71 -16.78 -13.07
N LEU A 129 -8.59 -17.40 -12.74
CA LEU A 129 -8.25 -17.77 -11.35
C LEU A 129 -8.15 -16.55 -10.45
N LEU A 130 -7.47 -15.48 -10.90
CA LEU A 130 -7.41 -14.25 -10.13
C LEU A 130 -8.80 -13.64 -9.91
N ALA A 131 -9.64 -13.61 -10.94
CA ALA A 131 -10.98 -13.07 -10.83
C ALA A 131 -11.83 -13.86 -9.82
N ILE A 132 -11.69 -15.19 -9.78
CA ILE A 132 -12.34 -16.06 -8.78
C ILE A 132 -11.83 -15.70 -7.37
N SER A 133 -10.53 -15.53 -7.18
CA SER A 133 -9.92 -15.23 -5.88
C SER A 133 -10.26 -13.85 -5.35
N ALA A 134 -10.25 -12.83 -6.22
CA ALA A 134 -10.67 -11.47 -5.87
C ALA A 134 -12.15 -11.42 -5.46
N LEU A 135 -13.01 -12.19 -6.14
CA LEU A 135 -14.43 -12.31 -5.85
C LEU A 135 -14.67 -13.05 -4.52
N ALA A 136 -13.96 -14.15 -4.31
CA ALA A 136 -14.05 -14.96 -3.10
C ALA A 136 -13.62 -14.15 -1.87
N GLU A 137 -12.50 -13.42 -1.96
CA GLU A 137 -12.06 -12.50 -0.91
C GLU A 137 -13.09 -11.42 -0.60
N MET A 138 -13.69 -10.80 -1.62
CA MET A 138 -14.73 -9.78 -1.40
C MET A 138 -15.92 -10.35 -0.63
N LEU A 139 -16.38 -11.55 -0.98
CA LEU A 139 -17.49 -12.23 -0.31
C LEU A 139 -17.13 -12.59 1.13
N ASP A 140 -15.93 -13.12 1.36
CA ASP A 140 -15.41 -13.52 2.67
C ASP A 140 -15.35 -12.32 3.63
N LEU A 141 -14.73 -11.21 3.18
CA LEU A 141 -14.65 -9.95 3.94
C LEU A 141 -16.03 -9.35 4.23
N THR A 142 -16.91 -9.31 3.23
CA THR A 142 -18.28 -8.78 3.38
C THR A 142 -19.07 -9.60 4.39
N GLN A 143 -18.89 -10.92 4.38
CA GLN A 143 -19.58 -11.82 5.27
C GLN A 143 -19.09 -11.71 6.72
N GLU A 144 -17.79 -11.56 6.93
CA GLU A 144 -17.21 -11.27 8.25
C GLU A 144 -17.76 -9.95 8.83
N GLU A 145 -17.88 -8.91 8.00
CA GLU A 145 -18.39 -7.61 8.45
C GLU A 145 -19.89 -7.68 8.79
N ILE A 146 -20.72 -8.27 7.92
CA ILE A 146 -22.18 -8.39 8.14
C ILE A 146 -22.50 -9.25 9.37
N ASN A 147 -21.72 -10.31 9.60
CA ASN A 147 -21.99 -11.31 10.64
C ASN A 147 -21.06 -11.19 11.85
N ALA A 148 -20.38 -10.05 11.99
CA ALA A 148 -19.53 -9.74 13.13
C ALA A 148 -20.31 -9.93 14.44
N GLY A 149 -19.96 -10.96 15.21
CA GLY A 149 -20.62 -11.32 16.47
C GLY A 149 -21.36 -12.66 16.50
N ILE A 150 -21.56 -13.31 15.35
CA ILE A 150 -22.28 -14.61 15.25
C ILE A 150 -21.36 -15.83 15.50
N GLY A 151 -20.08 -15.60 15.81
CA GLY A 151 -19.17 -16.66 16.24
C GLY A 151 -18.69 -17.57 15.11
N GLY A 152 -17.94 -16.99 14.17
CA GLY A 152 -17.23 -17.71 13.12
C GLY A 152 -16.39 -16.75 12.31
N THR A 153 -15.10 -16.66 12.59
CA THR A 153 -14.13 -16.00 11.72
C THR A 153 -13.38 -17.10 10.99
N ARG A 154 -13.95 -17.58 9.89
CA ARG A 154 -13.18 -18.36 8.93
C ARG A 154 -12.86 -17.41 7.79
N SER A 155 -11.70 -16.77 7.89
CA SER A 155 -11.11 -16.06 6.76
C SER A 155 -10.22 -17.06 6.02
N HIS A 156 -10.52 -17.27 4.75
CA HIS A 156 -9.69 -18.06 3.85
C HIS A 156 -8.56 -17.17 3.30
N ASN A 157 -7.41 -17.79 3.01
CA ASN A 157 -6.32 -17.08 2.34
C ASN A 157 -6.44 -17.26 0.83
N TRP A 158 -6.87 -16.22 0.12
CA TRP A 158 -7.07 -16.26 -1.33
C TRP A 158 -5.82 -15.85 -2.13
N ILE A 159 -4.74 -15.47 -1.45
CA ILE A 159 -3.47 -15.02 -2.06
C ILE A 159 -2.70 -16.20 -2.68
N GLU A 160 -3.06 -17.46 -2.38
CA GLU A 160 -2.36 -18.64 -2.88
C GLU A 160 -2.46 -18.86 -4.40
N THR A 161 -3.25 -18.03 -5.10
CA THR A 161 -3.48 -18.14 -6.54
C THR A 161 -2.88 -17.00 -7.35
N LEU A 162 -1.73 -17.33 -7.95
CA LEU A 162 -1.11 -16.82 -9.18
C LEU A 162 -0.84 -15.30 -9.39
N ASN A 163 0.23 -15.04 -10.15
CA ASN A 163 0.68 -13.84 -10.87
C ASN A 163 0.70 -12.44 -10.25
N VAL A 164 -0.02 -12.15 -9.16
CA VAL A 164 -0.02 -10.76 -8.64
C VAL A 164 1.37 -10.32 -8.15
N ARG A 165 2.18 -11.26 -7.65
CA ARG A 165 3.61 -11.01 -7.38
C ARG A 165 4.37 -10.62 -8.64
N ALA A 166 4.17 -11.35 -9.74
CA ALA A 166 4.82 -11.06 -11.02
C ALA A 166 4.38 -9.70 -11.56
N TRP A 167 3.09 -9.39 -11.50
CA TRP A 167 2.56 -8.08 -11.94
C TRP A 167 3.07 -6.92 -11.10
N LEU A 168 3.19 -7.08 -9.78
CA LEU A 168 3.83 -6.08 -8.92
C LEU A 168 5.27 -5.82 -9.38
N LEU A 169 6.03 -6.89 -9.65
CA LEU A 169 7.43 -6.78 -10.08
C LEU A 169 7.54 -6.15 -11.48
N GLN A 170 6.67 -6.53 -12.43
CA GLN A 170 6.55 -5.92 -13.75
C GLN A 170 6.15 -4.44 -13.69
N ALA A 171 5.29 -4.07 -12.73
CA ALA A 171 4.94 -2.69 -12.44
C ALA A 171 6.06 -1.94 -11.70
N GLY A 172 7.25 -2.52 -11.54
CA GLY A 172 8.43 -1.85 -10.96
C GLY A 172 8.50 -1.87 -9.44
N TRP A 173 7.69 -2.69 -8.75
CA TRP A 173 7.82 -2.88 -7.30
C TRP A 173 9.07 -3.68 -6.94
N CYS A 174 9.67 -3.40 -5.78
CA CYS A 174 10.82 -4.16 -5.30
C CYS A 174 10.41 -5.51 -4.71
N ILE A 175 11.15 -6.58 -4.97
CA ILE A 175 10.90 -7.92 -4.38
C ILE A 175 10.87 -7.91 -2.84
N ASN A 176 11.68 -7.06 -2.20
CA ASN A 176 11.66 -6.86 -0.76
C ASN A 176 10.34 -6.23 -0.29
N GLU A 177 9.80 -5.27 -1.03
CA GLU A 177 8.51 -4.63 -0.72
C GLU A 177 7.37 -5.62 -0.93
N VAL A 178 7.35 -6.35 -2.05
CA VAL A 178 6.35 -7.38 -2.33
C VAL A 178 6.34 -8.44 -1.24
N ALA A 179 7.51 -8.95 -0.84
CA ALA A 179 7.62 -9.90 0.26
C ALA A 179 7.15 -9.28 1.60
N THR A 180 7.47 -8.00 1.84
CA THR A 180 7.04 -7.30 3.06
C THR A 180 5.52 -7.15 3.11
N VAL A 181 4.89 -6.71 2.01
CA VAL A 181 3.44 -6.53 1.93
C VAL A 181 2.73 -7.88 2.12
N ILE A 182 3.18 -8.93 1.43
CA ILE A 182 2.52 -10.24 1.51
C ILE A 182 2.74 -10.92 2.87
N ASN A 183 3.92 -10.78 3.48
CA ASN A 183 4.22 -11.47 4.74
C ASN A 183 3.81 -10.69 6.00
N ARG A 184 3.64 -9.37 5.93
CA ARG A 184 3.25 -8.55 7.09
C ARG A 184 1.76 -8.30 7.21
N LEU A 185 1.02 -8.42 6.11
CA LEU A 185 -0.42 -8.26 6.15
C LEU A 185 -1.03 -9.58 6.65
N GLU A 186 -1.74 -9.51 7.78
CA GLU A 186 -2.46 -10.66 8.35
C GLU A 186 -3.80 -10.83 7.63
N GLY A 187 -3.93 -11.87 6.79
CA GLY A 187 -5.18 -12.16 6.06
C GLY A 187 -5.03 -12.17 4.55
N SER A 188 -6.16 -12.19 3.84
CA SER A 188 -6.21 -12.16 2.38
C SER A 188 -6.32 -10.73 1.83
N TYR A 189 -5.51 -10.39 0.81
CA TYR A 189 -5.43 -9.04 0.22
C TYR A 189 -5.27 -9.03 -1.30
N VAL A 190 -5.87 -9.99 -2.01
CA VAL A 190 -5.86 -10.09 -3.48
C VAL A 190 -6.26 -8.77 -4.14
N ASN A 191 -7.37 -8.15 -3.72
CA ASN A 191 -7.87 -6.91 -4.32
C ASN A 191 -6.88 -5.74 -4.13
N LEU A 192 -6.28 -5.63 -2.95
CA LEU A 192 -5.24 -4.62 -2.68
C LEU A 192 -4.01 -4.89 -3.56
N LEU A 193 -3.53 -6.13 -3.64
CA LEU A 193 -2.36 -6.48 -4.42
C LEU A 193 -2.59 -6.23 -5.92
N VAL A 194 -3.78 -6.50 -6.44
CA VAL A 194 -4.17 -6.16 -7.83
C VAL A 194 -4.18 -4.65 -8.04
N TYR A 195 -4.74 -3.89 -7.11
CA TYR A 195 -4.72 -2.43 -7.18
C TYR A 195 -3.28 -1.87 -7.18
N LEU A 196 -2.42 -2.38 -6.31
CA LEU A 196 -1.01 -1.99 -6.23
C LEU A 196 -0.25 -2.38 -7.51
N ALA A 197 -0.55 -3.53 -8.11
CA ALA A 197 0.04 -3.96 -9.38
C ALA A 197 -0.34 -3.05 -10.57
N ARG A 198 -1.42 -2.27 -10.46
CA ARG A 198 -1.79 -1.25 -11.46
C ARG A 198 -1.09 0.09 -11.27
N MET A 199 -0.32 0.27 -10.20
CA MET A 199 0.54 1.43 -10.01
C MET A 199 1.89 1.19 -10.71
N ASP A 200 2.02 1.68 -11.94
CA ASP A 200 3.29 1.61 -12.68
C ASP A 200 4.36 2.51 -12.06
N ARG A 201 5.40 1.88 -11.52
CA ARG A 201 6.59 2.48 -10.89
C ARG A 201 7.81 2.45 -11.80
N SER A 202 7.70 1.93 -13.02
CA SER A 202 8.77 1.95 -14.02
C SER A 202 9.35 3.37 -14.26
N PRO A 203 8.56 4.46 -14.24
CA PRO A 203 9.08 5.83 -14.37
C PRO A 203 10.11 6.23 -13.31
N LEU A 204 10.17 5.53 -12.17
CA LEU A 204 11.13 5.81 -11.10
C LEU A 204 12.57 5.45 -11.46
N SER A 205 12.78 4.71 -12.56
CA SER A 205 14.10 4.29 -13.03
C SER A 205 14.93 3.58 -11.94
N ARG A 206 14.25 2.86 -11.02
CA ARG A 206 14.86 2.02 -9.99
C ARG A 206 14.86 0.57 -10.48
N HIS A 207 16.02 0.08 -10.92
CA HIS A 207 16.18 -1.28 -11.43
C HIS A 207 16.37 -2.27 -10.27
N HIS A 208 15.29 -2.91 -9.85
CA HIS A 208 15.26 -3.76 -8.66
C HIS A 208 15.90 -5.16 -8.85
N ASP A 209 16.54 -5.43 -9.99
CA ASP A 209 17.17 -6.72 -10.36
C ASP A 209 18.21 -7.21 -9.34
N ARG A 210 18.81 -6.29 -8.58
CA ARG A 210 19.81 -6.60 -7.55
C ARG A 210 19.24 -6.71 -6.13
N CYS A 211 17.94 -6.51 -5.95
CA CYS A 211 17.28 -6.61 -4.66
C CYS A 211 16.98 -8.08 -4.32
N ARG A 212 16.84 -8.38 -3.02
CA ARG A 212 16.52 -9.71 -2.50
C ARG A 212 15.29 -9.63 -1.60
N ILE A 213 14.62 -10.75 -1.30
CA ILE A 213 13.47 -10.77 -0.36
C ILE A 213 13.81 -10.01 0.94
N ALA A 214 15.01 -10.21 1.48
CA ALA A 214 15.41 -9.62 2.75
C ALA A 214 15.81 -8.15 2.68
N GLU A 215 16.12 -7.61 1.48
CA GLU A 215 16.67 -6.27 1.34
C GLU A 215 16.44 -5.60 -0.01
N CYS A 216 16.00 -4.34 0.04
CA CYS A 216 15.99 -3.42 -1.10
C CYS A 216 17.31 -2.63 -1.17
N VAL A 217 18.01 -2.70 -2.31
CA VAL A 217 19.26 -1.96 -2.53
C VAL A 217 19.02 -0.45 -2.55
N TYR A 218 17.90 0.01 -3.09
CA TYR A 218 17.57 1.44 -3.18
C TYR A 218 17.12 2.04 -1.84
N SER A 219 16.61 1.23 -0.92
CA SER A 219 16.31 1.69 0.44
C SER A 219 17.58 1.85 1.29
N LYS A 220 18.71 1.28 0.87
CA LYS A 220 19.99 1.44 1.57
C LYS A 220 20.65 2.76 1.19
N ILE A 221 21.08 3.47 2.22
CA ILE A 221 21.94 4.64 2.06
C ILE A 221 23.38 4.15 2.07
N ASP A 222 24.05 4.27 0.92
CA ASP A 222 25.51 4.14 0.90
C ASP A 222 26.14 5.40 1.50
N TYR A 223 26.59 5.29 2.74
CA TYR A 223 27.17 6.40 3.49
C TYR A 223 28.41 7.02 2.83
N THR A 224 29.06 6.31 1.90
CA THR A 224 30.26 6.79 1.20
C THR A 224 29.92 7.62 -0.05
N THR A 225 28.88 7.24 -0.77
CA THR A 225 28.49 7.88 -2.05
C THR A 225 27.28 8.79 -1.95
N TYR A 226 26.55 8.76 -0.84
CA TYR A 226 25.34 9.56 -0.65
C TYR A 226 25.60 11.06 -0.75
N ARG A 227 24.84 11.72 -1.63
CA ARG A 227 24.84 13.18 -1.82
C ARG A 227 23.42 13.71 -1.76
N PRO A 228 23.19 14.88 -1.13
CA PRO A 228 21.90 15.54 -1.17
C PRO A 228 21.44 15.78 -2.62
N ALA A 229 20.17 15.50 -2.91
CA ALA A 229 19.60 15.68 -4.23
C ALA A 229 19.32 17.15 -4.53
N HIS A 230 19.34 17.44 -5.83
CA HIS A 230 18.78 18.65 -6.39
C HIS A 230 17.40 18.35 -6.97
N VAL A 231 16.61 19.39 -7.23
CA VAL A 231 15.28 19.23 -7.87
C VAL A 231 15.43 18.73 -9.30
N LEU A 232 16.45 19.21 -10.01
CA LEU A 232 16.77 18.81 -11.38
C LEU A 232 18.17 18.20 -11.42
N ASP A 233 18.32 17.17 -12.25
CA ASP A 233 19.63 16.58 -12.53
C ASP A 233 20.55 17.61 -13.21
N GLY A 234 21.81 17.63 -12.79
CA GLY A 234 22.82 18.58 -13.29
C GLY A 234 22.78 19.98 -12.66
N CYS A 235 21.88 20.25 -11.72
CA CYS A 235 21.90 21.50 -10.94
C CYS A 235 23.16 21.60 -10.07
N LEU A 236 23.84 22.75 -10.10
CA LEU A 236 25.09 23.01 -9.37
C LEU A 236 24.91 24.01 -8.21
N CYS A 237 23.69 24.15 -7.68
CA CYS A 237 23.44 25.13 -6.62
C CYS A 237 24.11 24.73 -5.30
N SER A 238 24.34 25.71 -4.42
CA SER A 238 25.01 25.46 -3.15
C SER A 238 24.10 24.76 -2.14
N LEU A 239 24.72 24.00 -1.24
CA LEU A 239 24.09 23.60 0.01
C LEU A 239 23.91 24.84 0.89
N VAL A 240 22.77 24.92 1.56
CA VAL A 240 22.43 25.99 2.51
C VAL A 240 22.28 25.37 3.89
N THR A 241 23.02 25.91 4.85
CA THR A 241 22.95 25.56 6.26
C THR A 241 22.63 26.81 7.09
N PHE A 242 22.45 26.65 8.40
CA PHE A 242 22.27 27.78 9.31
C PHE A 242 23.57 28.56 9.45
N ALA A 243 23.54 29.84 9.09
CA ALA A 243 24.62 30.75 9.43
C ALA A 243 24.65 31.01 10.95
N TYR A 244 25.80 31.40 11.50
CA TYR A 244 25.83 31.98 12.84
C TYR A 244 25.00 33.28 12.84
N PRO A 245 24.12 33.54 13.83
CA PRO A 245 23.91 32.81 15.09
C PRO A 245 22.78 31.75 15.06
N ASP A 246 22.10 31.55 13.93
CA ASP A 246 20.91 30.68 13.82
C ASP A 246 21.23 29.22 14.21
N ALA A 247 22.41 28.70 13.88
CA ALA A 247 22.84 27.37 14.28
C ALA A 247 22.84 27.18 15.81
N LYS A 248 23.37 28.15 16.55
CA LYS A 248 23.38 28.13 18.03
C LYS A 248 21.98 28.31 18.62
N PHE A 249 21.10 28.98 17.88
CA PHE A 249 19.72 29.17 18.31
C PHE A 249 18.94 27.85 18.27
N VAL A 250 19.16 27.00 17.25
CA VAL A 250 18.60 25.63 17.20
C VAL A 250 18.94 24.85 18.47
N ASP A 251 20.23 24.83 18.84
CA ASP A 251 20.68 24.14 20.04
C ASP A 251 20.00 24.70 21.30
N THR A 252 19.91 26.03 21.40
CA THR A 252 19.28 26.72 22.53
C THR A 252 17.79 26.36 22.65
N LEU A 253 17.06 26.23 21.55
CA LEU A 253 15.65 25.84 21.55
C LEU A 253 15.46 24.42 22.06
N LEU A 254 16.27 23.48 21.56
CA LEU A 254 16.19 22.07 21.93
C LEU A 254 16.52 21.84 23.42
N HIS A 255 17.51 22.54 23.97
CA HIS A 255 17.81 22.50 25.40
C HIS A 255 16.67 23.04 26.28
N ARG A 256 15.82 23.92 25.73
CA ARG A 256 14.63 24.46 26.40
C ARG A 256 13.36 23.63 26.14
N GLY A 257 13.45 22.49 25.46
CA GLY A 257 12.30 21.66 25.09
C GLY A 257 11.37 22.31 24.04
N THR A 258 11.86 23.32 23.32
CA THR A 258 11.13 24.00 22.24
C THR A 258 11.60 23.46 20.88
N LEU A 259 10.67 23.33 19.94
CA LEU A 259 10.96 22.83 18.60
C LEU A 259 11.58 23.94 17.74
N PRO A 260 12.72 23.69 17.05
CA PRO A 260 13.25 24.62 16.06
C PRO A 260 12.49 24.45 14.74
N ILE A 261 11.81 25.50 14.28
CA ILE A 261 11.17 25.54 12.95
C ILE A 261 11.89 26.55 12.07
N VAL A 262 11.76 26.43 10.75
CA VAL A 262 12.54 27.24 9.80
C VAL A 262 11.68 27.84 8.70
N THR A 263 12.14 28.96 8.16
CA THR A 263 11.67 29.49 6.87
C THR A 263 12.87 29.69 5.96
N TYR A 264 12.71 29.45 4.67
CA TYR A 264 13.71 29.72 3.65
C TYR A 264 13.32 30.97 2.85
N SER A 265 14.09 32.05 3.02
CA SER A 265 13.81 33.31 2.33
C SER A 265 14.28 33.23 0.87
N THR A 266 13.33 33.21 -0.06
CA THR A 266 13.59 33.22 -1.51
C THR A 266 13.73 34.64 -2.08
N SER A 267 13.20 35.65 -1.39
CA SER A 267 13.17 37.05 -1.81
C SER A 267 13.40 38.02 -0.66
N GLY A 268 14.15 39.11 -0.87
CA GLY A 268 14.38 40.17 0.13
C GLY A 268 15.81 40.71 0.17
N ARG A 269 16.18 41.40 1.26
CA ARG A 269 17.53 41.97 1.48
C ARG A 269 18.64 40.90 1.65
N SER A 270 18.27 39.65 1.92
CA SER A 270 19.20 38.52 2.06
C SER A 270 18.55 37.25 1.51
N PRO A 271 18.47 37.10 0.18
CA PRO A 271 17.88 35.91 -0.44
C PRO A 271 18.76 34.68 -0.17
N ASN A 272 18.15 33.50 -0.28
CA ASN A 272 18.77 32.19 -0.11
C ASN A 272 19.31 31.93 1.30
N ARG A 273 18.54 32.31 2.32
CA ARG A 273 18.91 32.11 3.73
C ARG A 273 17.83 31.37 4.52
N LEU A 274 18.27 30.44 5.36
CA LEU A 274 17.46 29.82 6.40
C LEU A 274 17.35 30.73 7.62
N LEU A 275 16.13 30.87 8.14
CA LEU A 275 15.84 31.60 9.37
C LEU A 275 15.18 30.66 10.37
N VAL A 276 15.72 30.59 11.59
CA VAL A 276 15.20 29.73 12.66
C VAL A 276 14.19 30.52 13.49
N ARG A 277 13.04 29.90 13.76
CA ARG A 277 11.94 30.46 14.53
C ARG A 277 11.47 29.46 15.59
N ARG A 278 10.59 29.93 16.48
CA ARG A 278 9.84 29.10 17.41
C ARG A 278 8.40 28.99 16.88
N PRO A 279 7.71 27.86 17.13
CA PRO A 279 6.27 27.79 16.92
C PRO A 279 5.57 28.91 17.68
N GLU A 280 4.77 29.69 16.97
CA GLU A 280 3.91 30.70 17.58
C GLU A 280 2.60 30.04 17.99
N SER A 281 2.08 30.40 19.16
CA SER A 281 0.71 30.06 19.57
C SER A 281 -0.25 30.91 18.73
N SER A 282 -0.97 30.29 17.80
CA SER A 282 -1.93 30.97 16.96
C SER A 282 -3.24 31.21 17.74
N ASP A 283 -3.43 32.44 18.25
CA ASP A 283 -4.77 32.92 18.65
C ASP A 283 -5.63 33.29 17.43
N ASP A 284 -5.02 33.34 16.24
CA ASP A 284 -5.66 33.66 14.97
C ASP A 284 -5.77 32.40 14.11
N SER A 285 -6.99 31.92 13.88
CA SER A 285 -7.33 30.67 13.19
C SER A 285 -6.86 30.60 11.73
N ASN A 286 -6.21 31.64 11.21
CA ASN A 286 -5.78 31.76 9.82
C ASN A 286 -4.25 31.67 9.61
N CYS A 287 -3.46 31.46 10.67
CA CYS A 287 -2.01 31.31 10.57
C CYS A 287 -1.54 29.89 10.88
N ILE A 288 -1.00 29.19 9.88
CA ILE A 288 -0.29 27.92 10.08
C ILE A 288 0.93 28.16 10.98
N SER A 289 0.96 27.52 12.16
CA SER A 289 2.09 27.60 13.09
C SER A 289 3.36 27.04 12.42
N TYR A 290 3.28 25.81 11.90
CA TYR A 290 4.29 25.22 11.03
C TYR A 290 3.77 23.97 10.32
N VAL A 291 4.50 23.55 9.28
CA VAL A 291 4.30 22.28 8.58
C VAL A 291 5.46 21.33 8.89
N ALA A 292 5.18 20.10 9.31
CA ALA A 292 6.21 19.07 9.42
C ALA A 292 6.43 18.41 8.06
N ILE A 293 7.69 18.25 7.65
CA ILE A 293 8.06 17.54 6.43
C ILE A 293 8.44 16.10 6.78
N SER A 294 7.66 15.16 6.26
CA SER A 294 8.03 13.75 6.24
C SER A 294 8.69 13.44 4.89
N HIS A 295 9.86 12.83 4.90
CA HIS A 295 10.56 12.42 3.67
C HIS A 295 11.33 11.12 3.88
N VAL A 296 11.61 10.45 2.77
CA VAL A 296 12.44 9.24 2.78
C VAL A 296 13.90 9.63 2.60
N TRP A 297 14.77 9.25 3.54
CA TRP A 297 16.19 9.59 3.44
C TRP A 297 16.89 9.01 2.19
N SER A 298 16.47 7.83 1.71
CA SER A 298 16.98 7.25 0.46
C SER A 298 16.67 8.10 -0.77
N ASP A 299 15.68 9.00 -0.68
CA ASP A 299 15.31 9.93 -1.75
C ASP A 299 16.23 11.18 -1.76
N ARG A 300 17.33 11.12 -1.00
CA ARG A 300 18.44 12.09 -1.00
C ARG A 300 18.06 13.48 -0.47
N LEU A 301 16.99 13.61 0.31
CA LEU A 301 16.66 14.81 1.09
C LEU A 301 17.30 14.82 2.49
N GLY A 302 18.17 13.86 2.80
CA GLY A 302 19.06 13.85 3.94
C GLY A 302 20.43 14.45 3.63
N ASN A 303 21.25 14.64 4.66
CA ASN A 303 22.66 15.02 4.51
C ASN A 303 23.51 14.39 5.62
N LEU A 304 24.48 13.56 5.22
CA LEU A 304 25.33 12.81 6.15
C LEU A 304 26.47 13.65 6.74
N ARG A 305 26.81 14.79 6.14
CA ARG A 305 28.00 15.58 6.47
C ARG A 305 27.65 16.78 7.34
N GLU A 306 26.51 17.42 7.09
CA GLU A 306 26.11 18.66 7.75
C GLU A 306 24.58 18.82 7.75
N ASN A 307 24.06 19.71 8.60
CA ASN A 307 22.65 20.11 8.58
C ASN A 307 22.40 21.10 7.44
N ALA A 308 22.40 20.60 6.20
CA ALA A 308 22.26 21.44 5.01
C ALA A 308 21.48 20.73 3.89
N LEU A 309 20.77 21.53 3.08
CA LEU A 309 20.03 21.08 1.89
C LEU A 309 20.39 21.96 0.68
N SER A 310 20.29 21.40 -0.53
CA SER A 310 20.50 22.17 -1.77
C SER A 310 19.47 23.30 -1.87
N SER A 311 19.91 24.50 -2.27
CA SER A 311 19.03 25.68 -2.31
C SER A 311 17.79 25.50 -3.19
N CYS A 312 17.89 24.71 -4.27
CA CYS A 312 16.75 24.39 -5.13
C CYS A 312 15.69 23.55 -4.41
N GLN A 313 16.11 22.60 -3.56
CA GLN A 313 15.18 21.81 -2.75
C GLN A 313 14.51 22.68 -1.70
N LEU A 314 15.26 23.59 -1.07
CA LEU A 314 14.69 24.53 -0.11
C LEU A 314 13.67 25.47 -0.75
N GLN A 315 13.93 25.96 -1.96
CA GLN A 315 12.97 26.73 -2.75
C GLN A 315 11.71 25.93 -3.05
N ARG A 316 11.85 24.67 -3.49
CA ARG A 316 10.73 23.77 -3.75
C ARG A 316 9.90 23.51 -2.49
N ILE A 317 10.54 23.13 -1.39
CA ILE A 317 9.88 22.86 -0.10
C ILE A 317 9.13 24.10 0.39
N GLN A 318 9.79 25.28 0.36
CA GLN A 318 9.14 26.51 0.80
C GLN A 318 7.92 26.85 -0.07
N ALA A 319 8.00 26.68 -1.39
CA ALA A 319 6.88 26.90 -2.28
C ALA A 319 5.71 25.93 -1.99
N GLN A 320 6.00 24.64 -1.78
CA GLN A 320 4.98 23.64 -1.43
C GLN A 320 4.32 23.96 -0.09
N VAL A 321 5.10 24.30 0.93
CA VAL A 321 4.57 24.65 2.26
C VAL A 321 3.76 25.95 2.21
N ASN A 322 4.19 26.95 1.44
CA ASN A 322 3.42 28.18 1.21
C ASN A 322 2.06 27.90 0.55
N SER A 323 2.00 26.96 -0.40
CA SER A 323 0.75 26.59 -1.09
C SER A 323 -0.31 25.99 -0.15
N LEU A 324 0.10 25.47 1.01
CA LEU A 324 -0.80 24.94 2.04
C LEU A 324 -1.48 26.05 2.86
N SER A 325 -1.02 27.30 2.77
CA SER A 325 -1.60 28.47 3.45
C SER A 325 -1.63 29.69 2.52
N PRO A 326 -2.46 29.66 1.45
CA PRO A 326 -2.48 30.73 0.45
C PRO A 326 -2.91 32.09 1.02
N SER A 327 -3.66 32.09 2.13
CA SER A 327 -4.14 33.30 2.80
C SER A 327 -3.07 34.01 3.65
N ARG A 328 -1.90 33.38 3.86
CA ARG A 328 -0.86 33.92 4.74
C ARG A 328 0.05 34.90 4.02
N ASN A 329 0.20 36.08 4.59
CA ASN A 329 1.20 37.06 4.13
C ASN A 329 2.60 36.69 4.64
N GLY A 330 3.30 35.81 3.90
CA GLY A 330 4.71 35.48 4.09
C GLY A 330 5.02 33.98 4.15
N ASP A 331 6.31 33.64 4.27
CA ASP A 331 6.81 32.26 4.22
C ASP A 331 6.37 31.40 5.39
N VAL A 332 5.61 30.33 5.11
CA VAL A 332 5.09 29.38 6.08
C VAL A 332 6.28 28.62 6.71
N PRO A 333 6.39 28.58 8.04
CA PRO A 333 7.45 27.83 8.70
C PRO A 333 7.29 26.33 8.50
N PHE A 334 8.39 25.62 8.41
CA PHE A 334 8.40 24.17 8.35
C PHE A 334 9.47 23.55 9.25
N TRP A 335 9.30 22.26 9.54
CA TRP A 335 10.28 21.44 10.22
C TRP A 335 10.72 20.32 9.28
N ILE A 336 12.02 20.12 9.11
CA ILE A 336 12.59 18.95 8.43
C ILE A 336 13.78 18.46 9.24
N ASP A 337 13.87 17.16 9.47
CA ASP A 337 14.89 16.55 10.33
C ASP A 337 16.32 16.86 9.85
N THR A 338 16.57 16.86 8.54
CA THR A 338 17.89 17.18 7.95
C THR A 338 18.46 18.50 8.43
N LEU A 339 17.61 19.50 8.70
CA LEU A 339 18.03 20.79 9.24
C LEU A 339 17.86 20.86 10.75
N CYS A 340 16.70 20.43 11.26
CA CYS A 340 16.28 20.71 12.63
C CYS A 340 16.76 19.68 13.67
N VAL A 341 17.41 18.59 13.26
CA VAL A 341 18.04 17.60 14.14
C VAL A 341 19.56 17.81 14.11
N PRO A 342 20.16 18.43 15.15
CA PRO A 342 21.60 18.68 15.18
C PRO A 342 22.42 17.38 15.12
N ARG A 343 23.66 17.52 14.68
CA ARG A 343 24.62 16.41 14.57
C ARG A 343 25.27 16.05 15.90
N GLU A 344 25.42 17.03 16.79
CA GLU A 344 26.02 16.87 18.11
C GLU A 344 25.18 15.92 18.97
N LEU A 345 25.80 14.89 19.55
CA LEU A 345 25.10 13.72 20.08
C LEU A 345 24.06 14.05 21.16
N THR A 346 24.37 15.00 22.05
CA THR A 346 23.46 15.33 23.16
C THR A 346 22.22 16.06 22.65
N THR A 347 22.41 17.07 21.81
CA THR A 347 21.33 17.85 21.21
C THR A 347 20.53 17.04 20.17
N ARG A 348 21.20 16.15 19.43
CA ARG A 348 20.55 15.17 18.56
C ARG A 348 19.57 14.30 19.34
N GLY A 349 20.00 13.79 20.50
CA GLY A 349 19.16 12.98 21.38
C GLY A 349 17.92 13.75 21.85
N LEU A 350 18.05 15.05 22.13
CA LEU A 350 16.91 15.91 22.47
C LEU A 350 15.92 16.03 21.30
N ALA A 351 16.40 16.34 20.10
CA ALA A 351 15.56 16.46 18.92
C ALA A 351 14.84 15.15 18.56
N ILE A 352 15.53 14.00 18.64
CA ILE A 352 14.95 12.67 18.39
C ILE A 352 13.83 12.38 19.39
N ARG A 353 14.03 12.66 20.68
CA ARG A 353 12.98 12.47 21.70
C ARG A 353 11.76 13.37 21.46
N SER A 354 11.95 14.51 20.81
CA SER A 354 10.88 15.44 20.45
C SER A 354 10.16 15.11 19.13
N MET A 355 10.56 14.09 18.37
CA MET A 355 9.94 13.79 17.07
C MET A 355 8.43 13.53 17.16
N ARG A 356 7.96 12.80 18.18
CA ARG A 356 6.51 12.61 18.38
C ARG A 356 5.78 13.96 18.48
N LYS A 357 6.35 14.89 19.26
CA LYS A 357 5.82 16.24 19.48
C LYS A 357 5.78 17.04 18.17
N VAL A 358 6.84 16.96 17.36
CA VAL A 358 6.92 17.63 16.05
C VAL A 358 5.75 17.25 15.15
N TYR A 359 5.44 15.96 15.01
CA TYR A 359 4.36 15.55 14.12
C TYR A 359 2.98 15.76 14.74
N SER A 360 2.83 15.62 16.07
CA SER A 360 1.54 15.80 16.75
C SER A 360 1.10 17.26 16.88
N GLU A 361 2.04 18.20 16.96
CA GLU A 361 1.77 19.64 17.10
C GLU A 361 1.86 20.39 15.76
N ALA A 362 2.22 19.72 14.66
CA ALA A 362 2.20 20.34 13.35
C ALA A 362 0.76 20.55 12.88
N GLU A 363 0.47 21.73 12.35
CA GLU A 363 -0.84 22.04 11.78
C GLU A 363 -1.12 21.16 10.54
N LYS A 364 -0.07 20.88 9.77
CA LYS A 364 -0.10 20.00 8.60
C LYS A 364 1.20 19.19 8.52
N VAL A 365 1.11 18.01 7.91
CA VAL A 365 2.27 17.20 7.54
C VAL A 365 2.33 17.12 6.01
N LEU A 366 3.45 17.54 5.42
CA LEU A 366 3.73 17.38 4.00
C LEU A 366 4.63 16.16 3.81
N VAL A 367 4.14 15.14 3.11
CA VAL A 367 4.91 13.95 2.75
C VAL A 367 5.57 14.19 1.39
N LEU A 368 6.89 14.07 1.36
CA LEU A 368 7.71 14.11 0.15
C LEU A 368 8.18 12.70 -0.15
N ASP A 369 7.62 12.12 -1.19
CA ASP A 369 7.97 10.81 -1.70
C ASP A 369 8.34 10.97 -3.18
N SER A 370 9.49 10.43 -3.60
CA SER A 370 9.87 10.47 -5.02
C SER A 370 9.09 9.49 -5.90
N THR A 371 8.27 8.63 -5.28
CA THR A 371 7.47 7.58 -5.92
C THR A 371 5.99 7.92 -6.11
N LEU A 372 5.54 9.04 -5.53
CA LEU A 372 4.20 9.61 -5.63
C LEU A 372 4.24 10.93 -6.39
#